data_AF-A0A4Q8TTL7-F1
#
_entry.id   AF-A0A4Q8TTL7-F1
#
_cell.length_a   1.000
_cell.length_b   1.000
_cell.length_c   1.000
_cell.angle_alpha   90.00
_cell.angle_beta   90.00
_cell.angle_gamma   90.00
#
_symmetry.space_group_name_H-M   'P 1'
#
loop_
_entity.id
_entity.type
_entity.pdbx_description
1 polymer ?
#
loop_
_entity_poly.entity_id
_entity_poly.type
_entity_poly.pdbx_seq_one_letter_code
_entity_poly.pdbx_strand_id
1 'polypeptide(L)'
;MNISKATYSPEDNKLRLYIDGDRVGDDAYEKLSEHKFNWAPLQKLFWAAWSPGREDLLCDLAGEIVAEETTLLERAEAKADRLEALASKRERESEAFVLASNRIAERMNMGQPILVGHHSERKARKDVEKAKRLIEKANEKASSVSYWLYRAEGVERHANYKNDVGVRQRRIKTLLKDLRDYQRRINHGFICLSLWGKLEAIDDIEKRDLLVSSYVGAQLKTGATSPNGYYSLLSKGGMTTDDVISGALKWAENLTCNEYCSRSIQHLLNRLGYERYMLGETARYTGTVNATVIKGFAREHGTHDPQCKKVEGQWVLSSSVPLPVHLGDGEALSMSDSEWCDLMVSIGYEVPLKKAAKPPILNFKADELKVMMWSETKTLRQIELSKSQYSDIHSDYRGVKPSECGKYRVKICKNPNSAVEGWRAEWVCVFLTDSKVHPSPLETVA
;
A
#
# COMPACT_ATOMS: atom_id res chain seq x y z
N MET A 1 21.61 22.51 -23.58
CA MET A 1 20.46 21.77 -23.00
C MET A 1 19.30 22.73 -22.89
N ASN A 2 18.14 22.40 -23.45
CA ASN A 2 16.91 23.20 -23.31
C ASN A 2 16.18 22.83 -22.00
N ILE A 3 16.88 22.79 -20.88
CA ILE A 3 16.33 22.35 -19.61
C ILE A 3 16.08 23.60 -18.75
N SER A 4 14.84 23.74 -18.29
CA SER A 4 14.38 24.90 -17.52
C SER A 4 14.55 24.67 -16.02
N LYS A 5 13.91 23.63 -15.49
CA LYS A 5 14.00 23.24 -14.07
C LYS A 5 13.61 21.78 -13.84
N ALA A 6 14.14 21.17 -12.79
CA ALA A 6 13.68 19.88 -12.27
C ALA A 6 12.95 20.06 -10.94
N THR A 7 11.87 19.30 -10.72
CA THR A 7 11.00 19.47 -9.55
C THR A 7 10.51 18.13 -9.00
N TYR A 8 10.12 18.13 -7.73
CA TYR A 8 9.47 17.01 -7.06
C TYR A 8 8.15 17.41 -6.39
N SER A 9 7.12 16.57 -6.52
CA SER A 9 5.85 16.72 -5.78
C SER A 9 5.59 15.54 -4.85
N PRO A 10 5.45 15.76 -3.52
CA PRO A 10 5.15 14.70 -2.57
C PRO A 10 3.72 14.15 -2.72
N GLU A 11 2.80 14.93 -3.30
CA GLU A 11 1.37 14.59 -3.45
C GLU A 11 1.13 13.41 -4.39
N ASP A 12 1.91 13.32 -5.47
CA ASP A 12 1.83 12.24 -6.44
C ASP A 12 3.13 11.44 -6.58
N ASN A 13 4.15 11.75 -5.77
CA ASN A 13 5.46 11.10 -5.76
C ASN A 13 6.15 11.12 -7.12
N LYS A 14 6.06 12.25 -7.84
CA LYS A 14 6.62 12.40 -9.17
C LYS A 14 7.71 13.45 -9.24
N LEU A 15 8.73 13.08 -10.00
CA LEU A 15 9.78 13.93 -10.51
C LEU A 15 9.34 14.49 -11.86
N ARG A 16 9.62 15.77 -12.12
CA ARG A 16 9.35 16.44 -13.42
C ARG A 16 10.57 17.24 -13.87
N LEU A 17 10.84 17.18 -15.17
CA LEU A 17 11.86 17.97 -15.85
C LEU A 17 11.18 18.86 -16.89
N TYR A 18 11.18 20.17 -16.64
CA TYR A 18 10.62 21.17 -17.55
C TYR A 18 11.66 21.55 -18.59
N ILE A 19 11.22 21.73 -19.83
CA ILE A 19 12.10 22.07 -20.96
C ILE A 19 11.66 23.34 -21.68
N ASP A 20 12.64 24.13 -22.10
CA ASP A 20 12.43 25.35 -22.88
C ASP A 20 12.45 25.01 -24.37
N GLY A 21 11.35 24.42 -24.86
CA GLY A 21 11.19 24.04 -26.26
C GLY A 21 10.42 22.74 -26.46
N ASP A 22 10.55 22.15 -27.65
CA ASP A 22 9.82 20.92 -28.01
C ASP A 22 10.72 19.68 -28.03
N ARG A 23 12.04 19.84 -27.85
CA ARG A 23 13.03 18.75 -27.84
C ARG A 23 14.16 19.02 -26.87
N VAL A 24 14.63 17.93 -26.26
CA VAL A 24 15.92 17.81 -25.59
C VAL A 24 16.96 17.27 -26.59
N GLY A 25 18.26 17.39 -26.27
CA GLY A 25 19.30 16.75 -27.08
C GLY A 25 19.22 15.24 -27.01
N ASP A 26 19.69 14.55 -28.06
CA ASP A 26 19.52 13.10 -28.23
C ASP A 26 20.10 12.29 -27.04
N ASP A 27 21.29 12.64 -26.54
CA ASP A 27 21.90 12.01 -25.34
C ASP A 27 21.02 12.13 -24.08
N ALA A 28 20.42 13.30 -23.86
CA ALA A 28 19.52 13.51 -22.73
C ALA A 28 18.21 12.72 -22.91
N TYR A 29 17.70 12.63 -24.14
CA TYR A 29 16.49 11.86 -24.45
C TYR A 29 16.70 10.35 -24.21
N GLU A 30 17.84 9.80 -24.63
CA GLU A 30 18.19 8.40 -24.43
C GLU A 30 18.20 8.06 -22.93
N LYS A 31 18.91 8.86 -22.12
CA LYS A 31 18.96 8.67 -20.65
C LYS A 31 17.58 8.75 -20.00
N LEU A 32 16.75 9.71 -20.41
CA LEU A 32 15.36 9.86 -19.93
C LEU A 32 14.50 8.64 -20.31
N SER A 33 14.69 8.11 -21.51
CA SER A 33 13.99 6.92 -22.01
C SER A 33 14.39 5.66 -21.23
N GLU A 34 15.68 5.45 -20.99
CA GLU A 34 16.21 4.34 -20.18
C GLU A 34 15.61 4.33 -18.77
N HIS A 35 15.48 5.52 -18.16
CA HIS A 35 14.89 5.71 -16.83
C HIS A 35 13.34 5.73 -16.84
N LYS A 36 12.72 5.53 -18.01
CA LYS A 36 11.27 5.45 -18.23
C LYS A 36 10.52 6.74 -17.87
N PHE A 37 11.09 7.89 -18.23
CA PHE A 37 10.38 9.16 -18.18
C PHE A 37 9.31 9.24 -19.29
N ASN A 38 8.16 9.81 -18.94
CA ASN A 38 7.05 10.02 -19.86
C ASN A 38 7.04 11.47 -20.34
N TRP A 39 6.84 11.68 -21.64
CA TRP A 39 6.73 13.01 -22.23
C TRP A 39 5.30 13.56 -22.13
N ALA A 40 5.15 14.78 -21.63
CA ALA A 40 3.88 15.52 -21.58
C ALA A 40 3.95 16.75 -22.50
N PRO A 41 3.59 16.62 -23.80
CA PRO A 41 3.85 17.65 -24.81
C PRO A 41 3.16 19.00 -24.53
N LEU A 42 1.94 18.97 -24.01
CA LEU A 42 1.19 20.21 -23.71
C LEU A 42 1.77 20.99 -22.52
N GLN A 43 2.49 20.30 -21.63
CA GLN A 43 3.11 20.91 -20.44
C GLN A 43 4.61 21.13 -20.63
N LYS A 44 5.16 20.68 -21.76
CA LYS A 44 6.59 20.71 -22.09
C LYS A 44 7.47 20.17 -20.96
N LEU A 45 7.10 19.00 -20.42
CA LEU A 45 7.85 18.36 -19.36
C LEU A 45 7.95 16.84 -19.52
N PHE A 46 9.03 16.27 -19.00
CA PHE A 46 9.17 14.84 -18.75
C PHE A 46 8.79 14.52 -17.30
N TRP A 47 8.15 13.38 -17.04
CA TRP A 47 7.81 12.97 -15.67
C TRP A 47 7.99 11.48 -15.41
N ALA A 48 8.36 11.15 -14.18
CA ALA A 48 8.45 9.78 -13.68
C ALA A 48 8.16 9.71 -12.18
N ALA A 49 7.79 8.54 -11.67
CA ALA A 49 7.73 8.34 -10.22
C ALA A 49 9.15 8.36 -9.62
N TRP A 50 9.31 8.85 -8.39
CA TRP A 50 10.63 8.92 -7.75
C TRP A 50 11.29 7.53 -7.60
N SER A 51 12.59 7.50 -7.83
CA SER A 51 13.52 6.42 -7.45
C SER A 51 14.94 7.01 -7.39
N PRO A 52 15.87 6.46 -6.60
CA PRO A 52 17.23 7.00 -6.48
C PRO A 52 17.90 7.32 -7.84
N GLY A 53 17.97 6.36 -8.77
CA GLY A 53 18.59 6.62 -10.08
C GLY A 53 17.87 7.66 -10.96
N ARG A 54 16.57 7.91 -10.74
CA ARG A 54 15.85 8.99 -11.45
C ARG A 54 16.10 10.35 -10.83
N GLU A 55 16.30 10.39 -9.52
CA GLU A 55 16.74 11.59 -8.82
C GLU A 55 18.16 11.95 -9.26
N ASP A 56 19.07 10.98 -9.31
CA ASP A 56 20.44 11.18 -9.78
C ASP A 56 20.46 11.74 -11.20
N LEU A 57 19.71 11.12 -12.13
CA LEU A 57 19.61 11.61 -13.49
C LEU A 57 19.11 13.06 -13.57
N LEU A 58 18.15 13.46 -12.74
CA LEU A 58 17.66 14.83 -12.76
C LEU A 58 18.63 15.82 -12.15
N CYS A 59 19.35 15.44 -11.09
CA CYS A 59 20.44 16.24 -10.56
C CYS A 59 21.56 16.39 -11.62
N ASP A 60 21.90 15.33 -12.36
CA ASP A 60 22.90 15.39 -13.42
C ASP A 60 22.48 16.31 -14.58
N LEU A 61 21.19 16.28 -14.94
CA LEU A 61 20.66 17.04 -16.07
C LEU A 61 20.32 18.51 -15.73
N ALA A 62 19.82 18.78 -14.53
CA ALA A 62 19.30 20.09 -14.12
C ALA A 62 20.07 20.75 -12.96
N GLY A 63 21.05 20.07 -12.37
CA GLY A 63 21.83 20.52 -11.22
C GLY A 63 21.12 20.28 -9.89
N GLU A 64 19.90 20.78 -9.73
CA GLU A 64 19.12 20.65 -8.50
C GLU A 64 17.66 20.30 -8.77
N ILE A 65 17.02 19.67 -7.78
CA ILE A 65 15.59 19.37 -7.79
C ILE A 65 14.93 20.24 -6.73
N VAL A 66 14.05 21.14 -7.18
CA VAL A 66 13.31 22.04 -6.29
C VAL A 66 11.89 21.52 -6.01
N ALA A 67 11.20 22.12 -5.06
CA ALA A 67 9.80 21.78 -4.79
C ALA A 67 8.92 22.15 -5.99
N GLU A 68 7.98 21.28 -6.35
CA GLU A 68 6.94 21.62 -7.32
C GLU A 68 6.01 22.67 -6.73
N GLU A 69 5.93 23.83 -7.39
CA GLU A 69 5.14 24.98 -6.95
C GLU A 69 3.64 24.79 -7.22
N THR A 70 3.29 23.95 -8.21
CA THR A 70 1.88 23.70 -8.55
C THR A 70 1.29 22.55 -7.75
N THR A 71 0.19 22.84 -7.07
CA THR A 71 -0.57 21.85 -6.33
C THR A 71 -1.24 20.85 -7.28
N LEU A 72 -1.57 19.66 -6.77
CA LEU A 72 -2.33 18.67 -7.53
C LEU A 72 -3.73 19.19 -7.90
N LEU A 73 -4.29 20.11 -7.11
CA LEU A 73 -5.56 20.78 -7.40
C LEU A 73 -5.42 21.73 -8.60
N GLU A 74 -4.47 22.66 -8.57
CA GLU A 74 -4.23 23.60 -9.68
C GLU A 74 -3.89 22.86 -10.99
N ARG A 75 -3.11 21.77 -10.90
CA ARG A 75 -2.83 20.93 -12.08
C ARG A 75 -4.06 20.20 -12.60
N ALA A 76 -5.00 19.86 -11.73
CA ALA A 76 -6.28 19.25 -12.09
C ALA A 76 -7.20 20.29 -12.74
N GLU A 77 -7.31 21.49 -12.17
CA GLU A 77 -8.05 22.64 -12.72
C GLU A 77 -7.54 23.00 -14.12
N ALA A 78 -6.22 23.24 -14.26
CA ALA A 78 -5.63 23.55 -15.57
C ALA A 78 -5.83 22.42 -16.60
N LYS A 79 -6.03 21.18 -16.15
CA LYS A 79 -6.38 20.06 -17.03
C LYS A 79 -7.88 20.02 -17.33
N ALA A 80 -8.75 20.31 -16.38
CA ALA A 80 -10.19 20.45 -16.57
C ALA A 80 -10.47 21.56 -17.59
N ASP A 81 -9.88 22.75 -17.42
CA ASP A 81 -10.00 23.88 -18.35
C ASP A 81 -9.66 23.50 -19.80
N ARG A 82 -8.56 22.74 -19.99
CA ARG A 82 -8.17 22.26 -21.33
C ARG A 82 -9.20 21.29 -21.93
N LEU A 83 -9.81 20.45 -21.10
CA LEU A 83 -10.84 19.52 -21.53
C LEU A 83 -12.16 20.25 -21.83
N GLU A 84 -12.51 21.25 -21.05
CA GLU A 84 -13.67 22.13 -21.30
C GLU A 84 -13.49 22.95 -22.58
N ALA A 85 -12.30 23.55 -22.79
CA ALA A 85 -11.99 24.24 -24.03
C ALA A 85 -12.10 23.30 -25.26
N LEU A 86 -11.73 22.03 -25.10
CA LEU A 86 -11.94 21.02 -26.13
C LEU A 86 -13.42 20.71 -26.32
N ALA A 87 -14.20 20.61 -25.25
CA ALA A 87 -15.66 20.44 -25.30
C ALA A 87 -16.33 21.61 -26.05
N SER A 88 -16.04 22.86 -25.68
CA SER A 88 -16.56 24.05 -26.37
C SER A 88 -16.15 24.11 -27.84
N LYS A 89 -14.94 23.64 -28.18
CA LYS A 89 -14.53 23.50 -29.60
C LYS A 89 -15.41 22.48 -30.33
N ARG A 90 -15.71 21.33 -29.72
CA ARG A 90 -16.58 20.30 -30.31
C ARG A 90 -18.02 20.77 -30.43
N GLU A 91 -18.50 21.56 -29.48
CA GLU A 91 -19.81 22.20 -29.52
C GLU A 91 -19.92 23.14 -30.72
N ARG A 92 -18.97 24.07 -30.89
CA ARG A 92 -18.92 24.96 -32.07
C ARG A 92 -18.85 24.19 -33.39
N GLU A 93 -18.09 23.09 -33.45
CA GLU A 93 -18.06 22.20 -34.62
C GLU A 93 -19.43 21.57 -34.89
N SER A 94 -20.15 21.11 -33.85
CA SER A 94 -21.49 20.55 -33.96
C SER A 94 -22.49 21.59 -34.48
N GLU A 95 -22.53 22.78 -33.87
CA GLU A 95 -23.40 23.88 -34.29
C GLU A 95 -23.14 24.28 -35.74
N ALA A 96 -21.87 24.35 -36.16
CA ALA A 96 -21.52 24.64 -37.55
C ALA A 96 -22.08 23.59 -38.52
N PHE A 97 -22.08 22.30 -38.15
CA PHE A 97 -22.69 21.24 -38.96
C PHE A 97 -24.22 21.34 -38.99
N VAL A 98 -24.87 21.67 -37.87
CA VAL A 98 -26.33 21.92 -37.81
C VAL A 98 -26.70 23.09 -38.72
N LEU A 99 -26.01 24.22 -38.60
CA LEU A 99 -26.23 25.40 -39.44
C LEU A 99 -25.99 25.10 -40.92
N ALA A 100 -24.94 24.34 -41.25
CA ALA A 100 -24.69 23.92 -42.63
C ALA A 100 -25.80 23.00 -43.18
N SER A 101 -26.35 22.11 -42.34
CA SER A 101 -27.50 21.27 -42.68
C SER A 101 -28.75 22.12 -42.93
N ASN A 102 -29.05 23.07 -42.03
CA ASN A 102 -30.18 23.98 -42.17
C ASN A 102 -30.10 24.81 -43.45
N ARG A 103 -28.92 25.34 -43.80
CA ARG A 103 -28.72 26.05 -45.09
C ARG A 103 -28.94 25.16 -46.32
N ILE A 104 -28.77 23.85 -46.21
CA ILE A 104 -29.10 22.92 -47.31
C ILE A 104 -30.61 22.65 -47.30
N ALA A 105 -31.21 22.46 -46.14
CA ALA A 105 -32.65 22.28 -45.99
C ALA A 105 -33.46 23.49 -46.51
N GLU A 106 -33.03 24.72 -46.21
CA GLU A 106 -33.63 25.95 -46.72
C GLU A 106 -33.63 26.03 -48.25
N ARG A 107 -32.58 25.49 -48.90
CA ARG A 107 -32.49 25.40 -50.37
C ARG A 107 -33.39 24.33 -50.98
N MET A 108 -33.87 23.38 -50.18
CA MET A 108 -34.83 22.37 -50.62
C MET A 108 -36.25 22.96 -50.62
N ASN A 109 -36.51 23.86 -51.58
CA ASN A 109 -37.84 24.36 -51.98
C ASN A 109 -38.88 24.48 -50.85
N MET A 110 -38.51 25.04 -49.69
CA MET A 110 -39.41 25.34 -48.57
C MET A 110 -40.30 24.15 -48.14
N GLY A 111 -39.78 22.91 -48.20
CA GLY A 111 -40.52 21.72 -47.77
C GLY A 111 -41.44 21.08 -48.82
N GLN A 112 -41.31 21.44 -50.10
CA GLN A 112 -41.99 20.70 -51.17
C GLN A 112 -41.50 19.24 -51.22
N PRO A 113 -42.40 18.25 -51.29
CA PRO A 113 -42.03 16.85 -51.47
C PRO A 113 -41.17 16.65 -52.73
N ILE A 114 -40.23 15.70 -52.68
CA ILE A 114 -39.39 15.35 -53.83
C ILE A 114 -40.30 14.86 -54.97
N LEU A 115 -40.33 15.61 -56.07
CA LEU A 115 -41.09 15.25 -57.27
C LEU A 115 -40.39 14.12 -58.02
N VAL A 116 -40.98 12.93 -57.99
CA VAL A 116 -40.47 11.72 -58.66
C VAL A 116 -40.65 11.84 -60.18
N GLY A 117 -39.59 11.61 -60.94
CA GLY A 117 -39.58 11.72 -62.41
C GLY A 117 -39.26 13.13 -62.95
N HIS A 118 -39.03 14.12 -62.08
CA HIS A 118 -38.67 15.47 -62.50
C HIS A 118 -37.15 15.64 -62.64
N HIS A 119 -36.68 16.52 -63.54
CA HIS A 119 -35.24 16.72 -63.79
C HIS A 119 -34.43 17.16 -62.55
N SER A 120 -35.10 17.73 -61.54
CA SER A 120 -34.51 18.18 -60.27
C SER A 120 -34.40 17.09 -59.19
N GLU A 121 -35.00 15.91 -59.41
CA GLU A 121 -35.10 14.82 -58.43
C GLU A 121 -33.72 14.37 -57.91
N ARG A 122 -32.76 14.14 -58.83
CA ARG A 122 -31.40 13.69 -58.48
C ARG A 122 -30.69 14.67 -57.57
N LYS A 123 -30.89 15.98 -57.79
CA LYS A 123 -30.29 17.05 -56.99
C LYS A 123 -30.93 17.10 -55.59
N ALA A 124 -32.26 17.05 -55.51
CA ALA A 124 -32.99 17.03 -54.25
C ALA A 124 -32.61 15.83 -53.36
N ARG A 125 -32.53 14.62 -53.93
CA ARG A 125 -32.09 13.42 -53.18
C ARG A 125 -30.66 13.57 -52.62
N LYS A 126 -29.74 14.11 -53.43
CA LYS A 126 -28.35 14.34 -53.01
C LYS A 126 -28.25 15.40 -51.89
N ASP A 127 -29.07 16.44 -51.95
CA ASP A 127 -29.12 17.47 -50.92
C ASP A 127 -29.68 16.90 -49.60
N VAL A 128 -30.71 16.04 -49.64
CA VAL A 128 -31.22 15.30 -48.46
C VAL A 128 -30.14 14.42 -47.84
N GLU A 129 -29.44 13.63 -48.64
CA GLU A 129 -28.34 12.79 -48.13
C GLU A 129 -27.22 13.63 -47.50
N LYS A 130 -26.88 14.77 -48.11
CA LYS A 130 -25.86 15.67 -47.59
C LYS A 130 -26.29 16.31 -46.27
N ALA A 131 -27.54 16.73 -46.14
CA ALA A 131 -28.10 17.25 -44.89
C ALA A 131 -28.07 16.17 -43.78
N LYS A 132 -28.51 14.94 -44.08
CA LYS A 132 -28.44 13.81 -43.14
C LYS A 132 -27.02 13.54 -42.63
N ARG A 133 -26.04 13.45 -43.53
CA ARG A 133 -24.62 13.25 -43.15
C ARG A 133 -24.07 14.39 -42.28
N LEU A 134 -24.53 15.62 -42.47
CA LEU A 134 -24.13 16.75 -41.63
C LEU A 134 -24.73 16.64 -40.23
N ILE A 135 -25.99 16.22 -40.12
CA ILE A 135 -26.63 15.95 -38.83
C ILE A 135 -25.96 14.78 -38.11
N GLU A 136 -25.61 13.70 -38.80
CA GLU A 136 -24.83 12.59 -38.23
C GLU A 136 -23.50 13.09 -37.64
N LYS A 137 -22.75 13.90 -38.41
CA LYS A 137 -21.52 14.53 -37.91
C LYS A 137 -21.77 15.48 -36.74
N ALA A 138 -22.85 16.25 -36.76
CA ALA A 138 -23.23 17.12 -35.65
C ALA A 138 -23.47 16.32 -34.37
N ASN A 139 -24.18 15.20 -34.47
CA ASN A 139 -24.44 14.29 -33.35
C ASN A 139 -23.16 13.64 -32.82
N GLU A 140 -22.24 13.22 -33.69
CA GLU A 140 -20.91 12.71 -33.29
C GLU A 140 -20.09 13.76 -32.53
N LYS A 141 -20.13 15.02 -32.98
CA LYS A 141 -19.45 16.12 -32.27
C LYS A 141 -20.13 16.44 -30.95
N ALA A 142 -21.46 16.46 -30.90
CA ALA A 142 -22.23 16.68 -29.69
C ALA A 142 -21.98 15.58 -28.63
N SER A 143 -21.95 14.31 -29.03
CA SER A 143 -21.62 13.21 -28.10
C SER A 143 -20.20 13.31 -27.55
N SER A 144 -19.27 13.84 -28.35
CA SER A 144 -17.90 14.14 -27.90
C SER A 144 -17.86 15.25 -26.85
N VAL A 145 -18.77 16.23 -26.87
CA VAL A 145 -18.86 17.29 -25.84
C VAL A 145 -19.10 16.66 -24.47
N SER A 146 -20.16 15.86 -24.34
CA SER A 146 -20.51 15.19 -23.08
C SER A 146 -19.37 14.30 -22.56
N TYR A 147 -18.66 13.62 -23.46
CA TYR A 147 -17.48 12.84 -23.11
C TYR A 147 -16.37 13.70 -22.49
N TRP A 148 -16.03 14.83 -23.09
CA TRP A 148 -14.95 15.69 -22.58
C TRP A 148 -15.34 16.40 -21.27
N LEU A 149 -16.60 16.83 -21.13
CA LEU A 149 -17.11 17.39 -19.87
C LEU A 149 -17.08 16.36 -18.73
N TYR A 150 -17.53 15.12 -18.99
CA TYR A 150 -17.42 14.02 -18.01
C TYR A 150 -15.96 13.75 -17.60
N ARG A 151 -15.03 13.84 -18.56
CA ARG A 151 -13.60 13.68 -18.27
C ARG A 151 -13.03 14.85 -17.46
N ALA A 152 -13.51 16.08 -17.67
CA ALA A 152 -13.11 17.25 -16.88
C ALA A 152 -13.57 17.09 -15.42
N GLU A 153 -14.84 16.78 -15.20
CA GLU A 153 -15.40 16.51 -13.87
C GLU A 153 -14.65 15.36 -13.16
N GLY A 154 -14.31 14.30 -13.90
CA GLY A 154 -13.53 13.18 -13.38
C GLY A 154 -12.12 13.57 -12.91
N VAL A 155 -11.50 14.58 -13.53
CA VAL A 155 -10.17 15.09 -13.13
C VAL A 155 -10.27 15.83 -11.79
N GLU A 156 -11.27 16.69 -11.62
CA GLU A 156 -11.50 17.41 -10.36
C GLU A 156 -11.84 16.46 -9.21
N ARG A 157 -12.78 15.52 -9.46
CA ARG A 157 -13.13 14.48 -8.48
C ARG A 157 -11.91 13.67 -8.05
N HIS A 158 -11.00 13.36 -8.97
CA HIS A 158 -9.76 12.66 -8.64
C HIS A 158 -8.85 13.49 -7.73
N ALA A 159 -8.73 14.80 -7.98
CA ALA A 159 -7.94 15.69 -7.14
C ALA A 159 -8.50 15.79 -5.72
N ASN A 160 -9.82 16.00 -5.59
CA ASN A 160 -10.51 16.02 -4.32
C ASN A 160 -10.36 14.69 -3.55
N TYR A 161 -10.51 13.56 -4.25
CA TYR A 161 -10.28 12.24 -3.67
C TYR A 161 -8.84 12.07 -3.13
N LYS A 162 -7.83 12.61 -3.82
CA LYS A 162 -6.43 12.50 -3.37
C LYS A 162 -6.14 13.29 -2.10
N ASN A 163 -6.92 14.32 -1.83
CA ASN A 163 -6.83 15.19 -0.66
C ASN A 163 -7.69 14.74 0.52
N ASP A 164 -8.60 13.77 0.32
CA ASP A 164 -9.44 13.19 1.37
C ASP A 164 -8.61 12.64 2.55
N VAL A 165 -9.07 12.95 3.78
CA VAL A 165 -8.41 12.55 5.04
C VAL A 165 -8.23 11.03 5.12
N GLY A 166 -9.27 10.26 4.78
CA GLY A 166 -9.21 8.80 4.79
C GLY A 166 -8.22 8.24 3.77
N VAL A 167 -8.08 8.88 2.61
CA VAL A 167 -7.08 8.54 1.60
C VAL A 167 -5.66 8.83 2.09
N ARG A 168 -5.43 9.99 2.73
CA ARG A 168 -4.12 10.32 3.33
C ARG A 168 -3.72 9.33 4.42
N GLN A 169 -4.64 9.02 5.35
CA GLN A 169 -4.40 8.02 6.40
C GLN A 169 -4.03 6.63 5.83
N ARG A 170 -4.70 6.19 4.75
CA ARG A 170 -4.35 4.94 4.06
C ARG A 170 -2.97 5.03 3.42
N ARG A 171 -2.62 6.17 2.82
CA ARG A 171 -1.29 6.41 2.24
C ARG A 171 -0.20 6.38 3.29
N ILE A 172 -0.40 7.00 4.47
CA ILE A 172 0.52 6.91 5.61
C ILE A 172 0.75 5.45 6.01
N LYS A 173 -0.30 4.62 6.09
CA LYS A 173 -0.16 3.19 6.40
C LYS A 173 0.66 2.44 5.35
N THR A 174 0.48 2.76 4.07
CA THR A 174 1.30 2.20 2.98
C THR A 174 2.75 2.66 3.10
N LEU A 175 3.01 3.95 3.33
CA LEU A 175 4.37 4.49 3.50
C LEU A 175 5.09 3.87 4.69
N LEU A 176 4.40 3.73 5.84
CA LEU A 176 4.94 3.05 7.01
C LEU A 176 5.22 1.57 6.74
N LYS A 177 4.38 0.89 5.93
CA LYS A 177 4.66 -0.48 5.50
C LYS A 177 5.93 -0.53 4.64
N ASP A 178 6.03 0.33 3.63
CA ASP A 178 7.20 0.37 2.75
C ASP A 178 8.48 0.69 3.55
N LEU A 179 8.39 1.61 4.52
CA LEU A 179 9.47 1.94 5.44
C LEU A 179 9.96 0.70 6.21
N ARG A 180 9.02 -0.09 6.76
CA ARG A 180 9.35 -1.36 7.43
C ARG A 180 9.96 -2.37 6.46
N ASP A 181 9.53 -2.40 5.20
CA ASP A 181 10.05 -3.33 4.21
C ASP A 181 11.52 -3.03 3.86
N TYR A 182 11.88 -1.75 3.72
CA TYR A 182 13.28 -1.34 3.56
C TYR A 182 14.10 -1.56 4.84
N GLN A 183 13.57 -1.18 6.01
CA GLN A 183 14.24 -1.38 7.29
C GLN A 183 14.52 -2.87 7.56
N ARG A 184 13.61 -3.78 7.19
CA ARG A 184 13.82 -5.24 7.30
C ARG A 184 15.05 -5.72 6.52
N ARG A 185 15.37 -5.11 5.37
CA ARG A 185 16.55 -5.47 4.56
C ARG A 185 17.84 -5.08 5.29
N ILE A 186 17.89 -3.87 5.84
CA ILE A 186 19.02 -3.37 6.63
C ILE A 186 19.19 -4.21 7.90
N ASN A 187 18.09 -4.44 8.64
CA ASN A 187 18.08 -5.26 9.85
C ASN A 187 18.59 -6.69 9.56
N HIS A 188 18.21 -7.26 8.42
CA HIS A 188 18.69 -8.59 8.02
C HIS A 188 20.20 -8.61 7.80
N GLY A 189 20.77 -7.55 7.21
CA GLY A 189 22.23 -7.37 7.11
C GLY A 189 22.91 -7.44 8.47
N PHE A 190 22.43 -6.69 9.47
CA PHE A 190 22.97 -6.73 10.83
C PHE A 190 22.85 -8.11 11.50
N ILE A 191 21.74 -8.82 11.27
CA ILE A 191 21.57 -10.20 11.77
C ILE A 191 22.62 -11.13 11.15
N CYS A 192 22.85 -11.02 9.84
CA CYS A 192 23.86 -11.81 9.16
C CYS A 192 25.28 -11.46 9.63
N LEU A 193 25.60 -10.18 9.86
CA LEU A 193 26.87 -9.76 10.44
C LEU A 193 27.08 -10.39 11.82
N SER A 194 26.07 -10.33 12.70
CA SER A 194 26.16 -10.95 14.01
C SER A 194 26.32 -12.47 13.93
N LEU A 195 25.64 -13.14 12.99
CA LEU A 195 25.75 -14.58 12.78
C LEU A 195 27.16 -14.96 12.32
N TRP A 196 27.64 -14.37 11.22
CA TRP A 196 28.93 -14.74 10.63
C TRP A 196 30.11 -14.27 11.47
N GLY A 197 30.02 -13.11 12.12
CA GLY A 197 31.05 -12.66 13.07
C GLY A 197 31.18 -13.58 14.29
N LYS A 198 30.07 -14.17 14.77
CA LYS A 198 30.12 -15.20 15.82
C LYS A 198 30.77 -16.48 15.34
N LEU A 199 30.63 -16.85 14.05
CA LEU A 199 31.27 -18.04 13.49
C LEU A 199 32.76 -17.82 13.22
N GLU A 200 33.13 -16.60 12.80
CA GLU A 200 34.53 -16.19 12.64
C GLU A 200 35.29 -16.25 13.97
N ALA A 201 34.66 -15.83 15.07
CA ALA A 201 35.23 -15.84 16.41
C ALA A 201 35.35 -17.23 17.07
N ILE A 202 35.00 -18.32 16.37
CA ILE A 202 35.15 -19.69 16.90
C ILE A 202 36.56 -20.19 16.59
N ASP A 203 37.36 -20.41 17.63
CA ASP A 203 38.73 -20.94 17.50
C ASP A 203 38.77 -22.44 17.11
N ASP A 204 37.72 -23.19 17.47
CA ASP A 204 37.57 -24.62 17.16
C ASP A 204 37.18 -24.83 15.69
N ILE A 205 38.16 -25.22 14.86
CA ILE A 205 38.02 -25.36 13.41
C ILE A 205 36.95 -26.39 13.03
N GLU A 206 36.91 -27.57 13.67
CA GLU A 206 35.95 -28.62 13.31
C GLU A 206 34.52 -28.16 13.60
N LYS A 207 34.33 -27.52 14.75
CA LYS A 207 33.03 -26.97 15.13
C LYS A 207 32.62 -25.82 14.21
N ARG A 208 33.57 -24.95 13.86
CA ARG A 208 33.33 -23.84 12.92
C ARG A 208 32.91 -24.37 11.56
N ASP A 209 33.64 -25.34 11.01
CA ASP A 209 33.35 -25.92 9.69
C ASP A 209 31.99 -26.62 9.65
N LEU A 210 31.62 -27.33 10.72
CA LEU A 210 30.30 -27.94 10.88
C LEU A 210 29.20 -26.88 10.88
N LEU A 211 29.37 -25.81 11.67
CA LEU A 211 28.37 -24.74 11.78
C LEU A 211 28.27 -23.95 10.46
N VAL A 212 29.38 -23.60 9.83
CA VAL A 212 29.41 -22.96 8.52
C VAL A 212 28.63 -23.84 7.53
N SER A 213 28.95 -25.13 7.41
CA SER A 213 28.25 -26.05 6.52
C SER A 213 26.73 -26.12 6.78
N SER A 214 26.30 -25.95 8.03
CA SER A 214 24.87 -25.92 8.39
C SER A 214 24.18 -24.59 8.06
N TYR A 215 24.90 -23.47 8.17
CA TYR A 215 24.34 -22.14 7.98
C TYR A 215 24.47 -21.64 6.55
N VAL A 216 25.41 -22.14 5.75
CA VAL A 216 25.55 -21.73 4.34
C VAL A 216 24.33 -22.17 3.54
N GLY A 217 23.70 -21.21 2.86
CA GLY A 217 22.47 -21.45 2.08
C GLY A 217 21.20 -21.64 2.93
N ALA A 218 21.29 -21.55 4.26
CA ALA A 218 20.14 -21.62 5.15
C ALA A 218 19.23 -20.39 5.01
N GLN A 219 17.97 -20.55 5.42
CA GLN A 219 16.97 -19.49 5.44
C GLN A 219 16.56 -19.19 6.88
N LEU A 220 16.88 -17.98 7.34
CA LEU A 220 16.30 -17.42 8.56
C LEU A 220 14.90 -16.89 8.27
N LYS A 221 14.13 -16.63 9.33
CA LYS A 221 12.84 -15.92 9.21
C LYS A 221 12.98 -14.56 8.51
N THR A 222 14.15 -13.94 8.60
CA THR A 222 14.45 -12.63 8.00
C THR A 222 15.01 -12.70 6.58
N GLY A 223 15.48 -13.87 6.12
CA GLY A 223 16.04 -14.07 4.78
C GLY A 223 17.22 -15.04 4.75
N ALA A 224 17.91 -15.07 3.60
CA ALA A 224 19.05 -15.94 3.37
C ALA A 224 20.25 -15.58 4.26
N THR A 225 20.98 -16.58 4.75
CA THR A 225 22.19 -16.34 5.55
C THR A 225 23.40 -15.97 4.70
N SER A 226 23.48 -16.42 3.44
CA SER A 226 24.63 -16.23 2.55
C SER A 226 24.20 -15.92 1.11
N PRO A 227 25.11 -15.40 0.26
CA PRO A 227 24.85 -15.24 -1.17
C PRO A 227 24.40 -16.54 -1.86
N ASN A 228 23.61 -16.38 -2.93
CA ASN A 228 23.16 -17.49 -3.75
C ASN A 228 24.36 -18.23 -4.35
N GLY A 229 24.34 -19.57 -4.27
CA GLY A 229 25.36 -20.45 -4.85
C GLY A 229 26.50 -20.83 -3.90
N TYR A 230 26.67 -20.15 -2.76
CA TYR A 230 27.76 -20.45 -1.81
C TYR A 230 27.70 -21.89 -1.29
N TYR A 231 26.51 -22.42 -1.02
CA TYR A 231 26.34 -23.82 -0.62
C TYR A 231 26.90 -24.81 -1.66
N SER A 232 26.60 -24.56 -2.94
CA SER A 232 27.07 -25.41 -4.03
C SER A 232 28.59 -25.32 -4.21
N LEU A 233 29.16 -24.12 -4.04
CA LEU A 233 30.60 -23.90 -4.11
C LEU A 233 31.35 -24.60 -2.97
N LEU A 234 30.87 -24.46 -1.73
CA LEU A 234 31.45 -25.15 -0.57
C LEU A 234 31.33 -26.68 -0.72
N SER A 235 30.16 -27.19 -1.08
CA SER A 235 29.92 -28.63 -1.25
C SER A 235 30.75 -29.25 -2.37
N LYS A 236 31.13 -28.49 -3.39
CA LYS A 236 31.98 -28.95 -4.50
C LYS A 236 33.47 -28.70 -4.27
N GLY A 237 33.86 -28.17 -3.10
CA GLY A 237 35.25 -27.82 -2.79
C GLY A 237 35.78 -26.61 -3.57
N GLY A 238 34.90 -25.79 -4.15
CA GLY A 238 35.25 -24.57 -4.88
C GLY A 238 35.41 -23.32 -3.99
N MET A 239 35.07 -23.42 -2.70
CA MET A 239 35.32 -22.41 -1.66
C MET A 239 35.69 -23.09 -0.34
N THR A 240 36.56 -22.46 0.44
CA THR A 240 36.84 -22.88 1.83
C THR A 240 35.82 -22.29 2.80
N THR A 241 35.79 -22.77 4.05
CA THR A 241 34.92 -22.22 5.09
C THR A 241 35.27 -20.78 5.45
N ASP A 242 36.55 -20.42 5.45
CA ASP A 242 37.04 -19.05 5.64
C ASP A 242 36.61 -18.11 4.49
N ASP A 243 36.65 -18.60 3.24
CA ASP A 243 36.14 -17.83 2.08
C ASP A 243 34.65 -17.55 2.21
N VAL A 244 33.89 -18.51 2.72
CA VAL A 244 32.45 -18.35 2.93
C VAL A 244 32.17 -17.32 4.02
N ILE A 245 32.85 -17.41 5.17
CA ILE A 245 32.69 -16.43 6.25
C ILE A 245 33.01 -15.02 5.73
N SER A 246 34.17 -14.85 5.10
CA SER A 246 34.63 -13.56 4.58
C SER A 246 33.67 -12.99 3.53
N GLY A 247 33.23 -13.83 2.58
CA GLY A 247 32.28 -13.42 1.54
C GLY A 247 30.89 -13.09 2.09
N ALA A 248 30.42 -13.85 3.09
CA ALA A 248 29.13 -13.62 3.73
C ALA A 248 29.13 -12.36 4.61
N LEU A 249 30.24 -12.07 5.31
CA LEU A 249 30.44 -10.81 6.04
C LEU A 249 30.37 -9.62 5.08
N LYS A 250 31.18 -9.62 4.01
CA LYS A 250 31.16 -8.55 2.99
C LYS A 250 29.78 -8.37 2.38
N TRP A 251 29.07 -9.46 2.10
CA TRP A 251 27.71 -9.40 1.60
C TRP A 251 26.75 -8.77 2.62
N ALA A 252 26.85 -9.14 3.89
CA ALA A 252 26.03 -8.59 4.96
C ALA A 252 26.33 -7.10 5.21
N GLU A 253 27.60 -6.67 5.13
CA GLU A 253 28.01 -5.25 5.17
C GLU A 253 27.33 -4.46 4.04
N ASN A 254 27.36 -4.98 2.81
CA ASN A 254 26.70 -4.36 1.66
C ASN A 254 25.17 -4.23 1.83
N LEU A 255 24.53 -5.13 2.59
CA LEU A 255 23.12 -5.01 2.94
C LEU A 255 22.88 -3.89 3.95
N THR A 256 23.77 -3.73 4.94
CA THR A 256 23.66 -2.67 5.96
C THR A 256 23.91 -1.28 5.38
N CYS A 257 24.89 -1.15 4.48
CA CYS A 257 25.29 0.11 3.86
C CYS A 257 24.64 0.33 2.49
N ASN A 258 23.49 -0.31 2.23
CA ASN A 258 22.83 -0.23 0.94
C ASN A 258 22.27 1.18 0.69
N GLU A 259 22.96 1.94 -0.16
CA GLU A 259 22.61 3.33 -0.48
C GLU A 259 21.19 3.48 -1.04
N TYR A 260 20.76 2.53 -1.88
CA TYR A 260 19.41 2.55 -2.41
C TYR A 260 18.37 2.44 -1.29
N CYS A 261 18.61 1.60 -0.28
CA CYS A 261 17.71 1.45 0.86
C CYS A 261 17.73 2.69 1.77
N SER A 262 18.92 3.26 2.06
CA SER A 262 19.02 4.46 2.90
C SER A 262 18.31 5.66 2.25
N ARG A 263 18.53 5.89 0.96
CA ARG A 263 17.84 6.94 0.19
C ARG A 263 16.33 6.69 0.11
N SER A 264 15.91 5.44 -0.06
CA SER A 264 14.48 5.08 -0.05
C SER A 264 13.83 5.35 1.31
N ILE A 265 14.52 5.04 2.41
CA ILE A 265 14.05 5.34 3.78
C ILE A 265 13.92 6.85 3.97
N GLN A 266 14.95 7.63 3.62
CA GLN A 266 14.90 9.09 3.73
C GLN A 266 13.74 9.69 2.93
N HIS A 267 13.54 9.21 1.70
CA HIS A 267 12.42 9.63 0.86
C HIS A 267 11.06 9.32 1.48
N LEU A 268 10.89 8.11 2.02
CA LEU A 268 9.66 7.71 2.70
C LEU A 268 9.40 8.54 3.96
N LEU A 269 10.44 8.87 4.73
CA LEU A 269 10.34 9.74 5.91
C LEU A 269 9.91 11.16 5.54
N ASN A 270 10.52 11.74 4.51
CA ASN A 270 10.13 13.06 3.99
C ASN A 270 8.66 13.07 3.54
N ARG A 271 8.22 12.02 2.83
CA ARG A 271 6.82 11.87 2.41
C ARG A 271 5.87 11.65 3.58
N LEU A 272 6.27 10.89 4.59
CA LEU A 272 5.49 10.73 5.83
C LEU A 272 5.33 12.08 6.54
N GLY A 273 6.39 12.88 6.61
CA GLY A 273 6.36 14.24 7.13
C GLY A 273 5.33 15.09 6.39
N TYR A 274 5.35 15.07 5.05
CA TYR A 274 4.36 15.79 4.23
C TYR A 274 2.93 15.36 4.51
N GLU A 275 2.63 14.06 4.47
CA GLU A 275 1.25 13.57 4.68
C GLU A 275 0.72 13.89 6.07
N ARG A 276 1.59 13.83 7.09
CA ARG A 276 1.24 14.18 8.48
C ARG A 276 1.01 15.67 8.64
N TYR A 277 1.88 16.49 8.07
CA TYR A 277 1.70 17.95 8.05
C TYR A 277 0.34 18.34 7.45
N MET A 278 -0.06 17.69 6.35
CA MET A 278 -1.35 17.94 5.70
C MET A 278 -2.58 17.47 6.51
N LEU A 279 -2.39 16.60 7.51
CA LEU A 279 -3.46 16.17 8.43
C LEU A 279 -3.58 17.07 9.67
N GLY A 280 -2.58 17.89 9.96
CA GLY A 280 -2.52 18.75 11.14
C GLY A 280 -1.84 18.10 12.34
N GLU A 281 -2.03 18.70 13.51
CA GLU A 281 -1.36 18.29 14.74
C GLU A 281 -1.88 16.94 15.27
N THR A 282 -0.94 16.12 15.75
CA THR A 282 -1.27 14.85 16.41
C THR A 282 -1.54 15.07 17.88
N ALA A 283 -2.68 14.57 18.36
CA ALA A 283 -3.06 14.70 19.76
C ALA A 283 -2.06 13.99 20.69
N ARG A 284 -1.63 14.69 21.75
CA ARG A 284 -0.75 14.11 22.77
C ARG A 284 -1.45 12.97 23.50
N TYR A 285 -0.76 11.85 23.65
CA TYR A 285 -1.27 10.72 24.41
C TYR A 285 -1.34 11.06 25.90
N THR A 286 -2.54 10.99 26.48
CA THR A 286 -2.82 11.29 27.89
C THR A 286 -2.95 10.03 28.77
N GLY A 287 -2.87 8.84 28.18
CA GLY A 287 -2.93 7.59 28.93
C GLY A 287 -1.61 7.19 29.57
N THR A 288 -1.61 6.08 30.31
CA THR A 288 -0.39 5.57 30.95
C THR A 288 0.54 4.94 29.94
N VAL A 289 1.74 5.51 29.80
CA VAL A 289 2.83 4.94 28.99
C VAL A 289 3.27 3.60 29.61
N ASN A 290 3.28 2.56 28.79
CA ASN A 290 3.74 1.24 29.19
C ASN A 290 4.54 0.58 28.06
N ALA A 291 5.25 -0.50 28.39
CA ALA A 291 6.07 -1.25 27.44
C ALA A 291 5.31 -1.69 26.17
N THR A 292 4.01 -1.94 26.24
CA THR A 292 3.22 -2.35 25.06
C THR A 292 3.01 -1.19 24.09
N VAL A 293 2.77 0.02 24.60
CA VAL A 293 2.64 1.23 23.79
C VAL A 293 3.96 1.53 23.08
N ILE A 294 5.07 1.55 23.82
CA ILE A 294 6.41 1.84 23.26
C ILE A 294 6.82 0.79 22.22
N LYS A 295 6.60 -0.51 22.52
CA LYS A 295 6.87 -1.58 21.53
C LYS A 295 5.96 -1.51 20.32
N GLY A 296 4.71 -1.05 20.47
CA GLY A 296 3.78 -0.83 19.37
C GLY A 296 4.30 0.25 18.42
N PHE A 297 4.65 1.41 18.99
CA PHE A 297 5.30 2.51 18.28
C PHE A 297 6.57 2.07 17.56
N ALA A 298 7.51 1.44 18.27
CA ALA A 298 8.80 1.02 17.72
C ALA A 298 8.64 0.05 16.52
N ARG A 299 7.70 -0.90 16.60
CA ARG A 299 7.42 -1.84 15.51
C ARG A 299 6.82 -1.16 14.29
N GLU A 300 5.89 -0.22 14.49
CA GLU A 300 5.27 0.51 13.39
C GLU A 300 6.32 1.29 12.57
N HIS A 301 7.36 1.76 13.26
CA HIS A 301 8.52 2.46 12.71
C HIS A 301 9.67 1.55 12.25
N GLY A 302 9.53 0.22 12.28
CA GLY A 302 10.49 -0.71 11.68
C GLY A 302 11.56 -1.27 12.62
N THR A 303 11.45 -1.03 13.93
CA THR A 303 12.35 -1.66 14.90
C THR A 303 12.18 -3.17 14.90
N HIS A 304 13.29 -3.91 14.83
CA HIS A 304 13.29 -5.38 14.87
C HIS A 304 13.08 -5.88 16.30
N ASP A 305 12.14 -6.80 16.50
CA ASP A 305 11.87 -7.49 17.77
C ASP A 305 12.10 -6.68 19.07
N PRO A 306 11.45 -5.49 19.20
CA PRO A 306 11.77 -4.55 20.27
C PRO A 306 11.44 -5.10 21.66
N GLN A 307 12.38 -4.91 22.58
CA GLN A 307 12.25 -5.14 24.01
C GLN A 307 12.12 -3.80 24.73
N CYS A 308 11.36 -3.76 25.82
CA CYS A 308 11.19 -2.54 26.58
C CYS A 308 11.11 -2.85 28.08
N LYS A 309 11.97 -2.21 28.87
CA LYS A 309 12.07 -2.37 30.32
C LYS A 309 12.15 -1.00 30.98
N LYS A 310 11.69 -0.90 32.23
CA LYS A 310 11.82 0.31 33.04
C LYS A 310 13.07 0.19 33.92
N VAL A 311 14.02 1.09 33.76
CA VAL A 311 15.29 1.16 34.50
C VAL A 311 15.40 2.56 35.08
N GLU A 312 15.60 2.67 36.40
CA GLU A 312 15.78 3.97 37.08
C GLU A 312 14.69 5.02 36.78
N GLY A 313 13.44 4.56 36.59
CA GLY A 313 12.31 5.44 36.28
C GLY A 313 12.15 5.81 34.79
N GLN A 314 13.12 5.49 33.94
CA GLN A 314 13.06 5.66 32.49
C GLN A 314 12.70 4.37 31.77
N TRP A 315 12.09 4.49 30.58
CA TRP A 315 11.84 3.35 29.70
C TRP A 315 12.98 3.21 28.71
N VAL A 316 13.63 2.05 28.75
CA VAL A 316 14.67 1.64 27.82
C VAL A 316 14.06 0.74 26.76
N LEU A 317 13.96 1.24 25.54
CA LEU A 317 13.69 0.46 24.33
C LEU A 317 15.02 -0.14 23.84
N SER A 318 15.06 -1.43 23.53
CA SER A 318 16.23 -2.07 22.92
C SER A 318 15.86 -3.06 21.82
N SER A 319 16.82 -3.33 20.94
CA SER A 319 16.73 -4.31 19.86
C SER A 319 18.05 -5.08 19.74
N SER A 320 18.04 -6.21 19.02
CA SER A 320 19.25 -6.98 18.71
C SER A 320 20.01 -6.45 17.49
N VAL A 321 19.48 -5.40 16.85
CA VAL A 321 20.09 -4.68 15.73
C VAL A 321 19.89 -3.18 15.99
N PRO A 322 20.64 -2.29 15.31
CA PRO A 322 20.45 -0.86 15.44
C PRO A 322 18.99 -0.43 15.21
N LEU A 323 18.54 0.53 16.00
CA LEU A 323 17.25 1.16 15.86
C LEU A 323 17.16 1.90 14.50
N PRO A 324 15.95 2.07 13.95
CA PRO A 324 15.75 2.94 12.80
C PRO A 324 16.31 4.33 13.08
N VAL A 325 17.04 4.90 12.10
CA VAL A 325 17.79 6.16 12.25
C VAL A 325 16.91 7.32 12.73
N HIS A 326 15.63 7.36 12.33
CA HIS A 326 14.70 8.41 12.75
C HIS A 326 14.16 8.23 14.19
N LEU A 327 14.50 7.14 14.88
CA LEU A 327 14.17 6.92 16.29
C LEU A 327 15.36 7.21 17.20
N GLY A 328 16.58 6.80 16.82
CA GLY A 328 17.78 7.05 17.58
C GLY A 328 18.97 6.24 17.08
N ASP A 329 20.15 6.63 17.54
CA ASP A 329 21.42 5.98 17.19
C ASP A 329 21.70 4.77 18.08
N GLY A 330 22.16 3.67 17.48
CA GLY A 330 22.55 2.46 18.20
C GLY A 330 21.39 1.51 18.49
N GLU A 331 21.57 0.59 19.45
CA GLU A 331 20.65 -0.54 19.71
C GLU A 331 19.63 -0.27 20.81
N ALA A 332 19.74 0.86 21.51
CA ALA A 332 18.87 1.20 22.63
C ALA A 332 18.59 2.70 22.74
N LEU A 333 17.40 3.02 23.25
CA LEU A 333 16.95 4.39 23.50
C LEU A 333 16.27 4.46 24.87
N SER A 334 16.74 5.35 25.74
CA SER A 334 16.17 5.58 27.08
C SER A 334 15.50 6.94 27.14
N MET A 335 14.23 6.97 27.53
CA MET A 335 13.45 8.21 27.69
C MET A 335 12.43 8.08 28.82
N SER A 336 12.06 9.20 29.41
CA SER A 336 10.96 9.33 30.37
C SER A 336 9.59 9.20 29.71
N ASP A 337 8.53 9.06 30.53
CA ASP A 337 7.15 8.96 30.04
C ASP A 337 6.74 10.17 29.17
N SER A 338 7.11 11.39 29.58
CA SER A 338 6.80 12.62 28.83
C SER A 338 7.52 12.65 27.49
N GLU A 339 8.81 12.34 27.48
CA GLU A 339 9.64 12.36 26.29
C GLU A 339 9.18 11.34 25.24
N TRP A 340 8.71 10.16 25.66
CA TRP A 340 8.08 9.20 24.75
C TRP A 340 6.80 9.75 24.12
N CYS A 341 5.96 10.45 24.90
CA CYS A 341 4.77 11.10 24.37
C CYS A 341 5.13 12.24 23.39
N ASP A 342 6.15 13.03 23.71
CA ASP A 342 6.64 14.12 22.85
C ASP A 342 7.20 13.57 21.54
N LEU A 343 7.96 12.48 21.60
CA LEU A 343 8.46 11.77 20.42
C LEU A 343 7.30 11.26 19.54
N MET A 344 6.28 10.62 20.14
CA MET A 344 5.10 10.14 19.40
C MET A 344 4.37 11.29 18.71
N VAL A 345 4.21 12.44 19.36
CA VAL A 345 3.58 13.63 18.75
C VAL A 345 4.43 14.20 17.62
N SER A 346 5.74 14.38 17.83
CA SER A 346 6.65 14.95 16.83
C SER A 346 6.71 14.12 15.55
N ILE A 347 6.58 12.80 15.68
CA ILE A 347 6.57 11.87 14.56
C ILE A 347 5.12 11.58 14.12
N GLY A 348 4.08 12.22 14.67
CA GLY A 348 2.69 12.02 14.24
C GLY A 348 2.20 10.57 14.36
N TYR A 349 2.47 9.95 15.51
CA TYR A 349 2.00 8.64 15.92
C TYR A 349 0.80 8.76 16.84
N GLU A 350 -0.35 8.24 16.42
CA GLU A 350 -1.53 8.11 17.27
C GLU A 350 -1.53 6.75 17.96
N VAL A 351 -1.51 6.75 19.29
CA VAL A 351 -1.56 5.52 20.08
C VAL A 351 -2.91 4.82 19.83
N PRO A 352 -2.92 3.57 19.31
CA PRO A 352 -4.16 2.87 19.05
C PRO A 352 -4.93 2.64 20.35
N LEU A 353 -6.20 3.06 20.37
CA LEU A 353 -7.08 2.79 21.50
C LEU A 353 -7.21 1.28 21.71
N LYS A 354 -7.15 0.86 22.98
CA LYS A 354 -7.34 -0.53 23.35
C LYS A 354 -8.74 -0.96 22.88
N LYS A 355 -8.80 -1.85 21.89
CA LYS A 355 -10.06 -2.45 21.45
C LYS A 355 -10.75 -3.07 22.67
N ALA A 356 -12.06 -2.86 22.78
CA ALA A 356 -12.86 -3.48 23.84
C ALA A 356 -12.55 -4.98 23.92
N ALA A 357 -12.33 -5.48 25.13
CA ALA A 357 -12.02 -6.88 25.34
C ALA A 357 -13.15 -7.73 24.74
N LYS A 358 -12.79 -8.69 23.89
CA LYS A 358 -13.79 -9.63 23.39
C LYS A 358 -14.41 -10.35 24.60
N PRO A 359 -15.72 -10.64 24.58
CA PRO A 359 -16.40 -11.34 25.67
C PRO A 359 -15.67 -12.64 26.07
N PRO A 360 -15.73 -13.09 27.32
CA PRO A 360 -15.04 -14.30 27.75
C PRO A 360 -15.51 -15.52 26.97
N ILE A 361 -14.61 -16.48 26.74
CA ILE A 361 -15.01 -17.79 26.22
C ILE A 361 -15.48 -18.61 27.41
N LEU A 362 -16.74 -19.05 27.39
CA LEU A 362 -17.33 -19.87 28.45
C LEU A 362 -17.52 -21.30 27.95
N ASN A 363 -17.24 -22.25 28.84
CA ASN A 363 -17.40 -23.68 28.64
C ASN A 363 -18.39 -24.19 29.69
N PHE A 364 -19.67 -24.31 29.32
CA PHE A 364 -20.75 -24.73 30.21
C PHE A 364 -21.68 -25.68 29.45
N LYS A 365 -22.41 -26.53 30.17
CA LYS A 365 -23.37 -27.47 29.57
C LYS A 365 -24.68 -26.78 29.23
N ALA A 366 -25.20 -27.02 28.03
CA ALA A 366 -26.50 -26.58 27.55
C ALA A 366 -26.94 -27.49 26.39
N ASP A 367 -28.24 -27.75 26.22
CA ASP A 367 -28.72 -28.62 25.14
C ASP A 367 -28.59 -27.94 23.77
N GLU A 368 -29.01 -26.68 23.70
CA GLU A 368 -28.91 -25.84 22.51
C GLU A 368 -28.43 -24.43 22.86
N LEU A 369 -27.64 -23.83 21.97
CA LEU A 369 -27.08 -22.50 22.14
C LEU A 369 -27.31 -21.66 20.91
N LYS A 370 -27.77 -20.42 21.13
CA LYS A 370 -27.90 -19.42 20.08
C LYS A 370 -26.60 -18.63 19.92
N VAL A 371 -26.02 -18.71 18.73
CA VAL A 371 -24.75 -18.05 18.38
C VAL A 371 -24.89 -17.19 17.14
N MET A 372 -24.12 -16.10 17.08
CA MET A 372 -24.06 -15.25 15.89
C MET A 372 -23.05 -15.80 14.90
N MET A 373 -23.53 -16.24 13.74
CA MET A 373 -22.75 -16.78 12.62
C MET A 373 -23.13 -16.09 11.33
N TRP A 374 -22.13 -15.55 10.62
CA TRP A 374 -22.32 -14.88 9.32
C TRP A 374 -23.44 -13.82 9.35
N SER A 375 -23.44 -13.01 10.40
CA SER A 375 -24.43 -11.96 10.66
C SER A 375 -25.86 -12.45 10.94
N GLU A 376 -26.07 -13.77 11.14
CA GLU A 376 -27.34 -14.37 11.50
C GLU A 376 -27.26 -15.10 12.85
N THR A 377 -28.34 -15.12 13.61
CA THR A 377 -28.47 -15.94 14.81
C THR A 377 -28.79 -17.38 14.41
N LYS A 378 -27.97 -18.35 14.84
CA LYS A 378 -28.23 -19.78 14.64
C LYS A 378 -28.30 -20.51 15.98
N THR A 379 -29.33 -21.34 16.12
CA THR A 379 -29.44 -22.30 17.23
C THR A 379 -28.68 -23.56 16.87
N LEU A 380 -27.62 -23.87 17.62
CA LEU A 380 -26.80 -25.05 17.42
C LEU A 380 -26.92 -25.97 18.62
N ARG A 381 -27.00 -27.28 18.36
CA ARG A 381 -26.92 -28.31 19.40
C ARG A 381 -25.51 -28.37 19.98
N GLN A 382 -25.39 -28.68 21.26
CA GLN A 382 -24.10 -28.87 21.90
C GLN A 382 -23.67 -30.34 21.85
N ILE A 383 -22.40 -30.58 21.54
CA ILE A 383 -21.75 -31.88 21.64
C ILE A 383 -20.59 -31.83 22.64
N GLU A 384 -20.25 -32.97 23.21
CA GLU A 384 -19.10 -33.12 24.09
C GLU A 384 -17.88 -33.61 23.31
N LEU A 385 -16.75 -32.91 23.45
CA LEU A 385 -15.46 -33.31 22.87
C LEU A 385 -14.34 -33.09 23.89
N SER A 386 -13.23 -33.82 23.77
CA SER A 386 -11.98 -33.45 24.46
C SER A 386 -11.26 -32.31 23.72
N LYS A 387 -10.28 -31.65 24.34
CA LYS A 387 -9.42 -30.66 23.68
C LYS A 387 -8.65 -31.28 22.50
N SER A 388 -8.21 -32.53 22.62
CA SER A 388 -7.49 -33.22 21.53
C SER A 388 -8.40 -33.41 20.32
N GLN A 389 -9.59 -33.98 20.53
CA GLN A 389 -10.60 -34.17 19.47
C GLN A 389 -10.99 -32.86 18.81
N TYR A 390 -11.19 -31.79 19.58
CA TYR A 390 -11.45 -30.46 19.03
C TYR A 390 -10.25 -29.86 18.28
N SER A 391 -9.02 -30.26 18.64
CA SER A 391 -7.81 -29.78 17.97
C SER A 391 -7.53 -30.47 16.65
N ASP A 392 -7.91 -31.74 16.53
CA ASP A 392 -7.74 -32.55 15.32
C ASP A 392 -8.69 -32.12 14.19
N ILE A 393 -9.78 -31.41 14.51
CA ILE A 393 -10.66 -30.81 13.52
C ILE A 393 -9.90 -29.71 12.75
N HIS A 394 -9.97 -29.76 11.42
CA HIS A 394 -9.38 -28.78 10.52
C HIS A 394 -9.75 -27.34 10.91
N SER A 395 -8.81 -26.39 10.84
CA SER A 395 -9.00 -25.02 11.35
C SER A 395 -10.21 -24.29 10.75
N ASP A 396 -10.56 -24.60 9.51
CA ASP A 396 -11.72 -24.00 8.82
C ASP A 396 -13.07 -24.55 9.31
N TYR A 397 -13.05 -25.71 9.98
CA TYR A 397 -14.23 -26.40 10.50
C TYR A 397 -14.38 -26.26 12.01
N ARG A 398 -13.59 -25.39 12.64
CA ARG A 398 -13.72 -25.08 14.07
C ARG A 398 -13.53 -23.59 14.32
N GLY A 399 -14.13 -23.06 15.37
CA GLY A 399 -14.08 -21.63 15.64
C GLY A 399 -14.66 -21.23 16.97
N VAL A 400 -14.63 -19.93 17.22
CA VAL A 400 -15.21 -19.31 18.42
C VAL A 400 -16.19 -18.24 17.99
N LYS A 401 -17.45 -18.36 18.39
CA LYS A 401 -18.51 -17.42 18.02
C LYS A 401 -19.13 -16.74 19.24
N PRO A 402 -19.53 -15.47 19.12
CA PRO A 402 -20.28 -14.80 20.18
C PRO A 402 -21.67 -15.40 20.31
N SER A 403 -22.17 -15.41 21.54
CA SER A 403 -23.58 -15.71 21.83
C SER A 403 -24.49 -14.64 21.21
N GLU A 404 -25.77 -14.96 21.07
CA GLU A 404 -26.80 -14.00 20.67
C GLU A 404 -26.78 -12.72 21.53
N CYS A 405 -26.64 -12.88 22.85
CA CYS A 405 -26.59 -11.74 23.78
C CYS A 405 -25.26 -10.98 23.77
N GLY A 406 -24.24 -11.43 23.03
CA GLY A 406 -22.93 -10.79 22.94
C GLY A 406 -22.10 -10.79 24.23
N LYS A 407 -22.59 -11.35 25.35
CA LYS A 407 -21.91 -11.34 26.66
C LYS A 407 -20.85 -12.43 26.82
N TYR A 408 -20.87 -13.46 26.00
CA TYR A 408 -19.89 -14.53 26.03
C TYR A 408 -19.63 -15.10 24.63
N ARG A 409 -18.60 -15.94 24.52
CA ARG A 409 -18.27 -16.68 23.31
C ARG A 409 -18.22 -18.18 23.61
N VAL A 410 -18.60 -19.00 22.65
CA VAL A 410 -18.55 -20.46 22.74
C VAL A 410 -17.77 -21.05 21.59
N LYS A 411 -17.20 -22.23 21.80
CA LYS A 411 -16.53 -23.00 20.75
C LYS A 411 -17.58 -23.69 19.88
N ILE A 412 -17.33 -23.71 18.58
CA ILE A 412 -18.16 -24.39 17.59
C ILE A 412 -17.28 -25.23 16.67
N CYS A 413 -17.83 -26.30 16.12
CA CYS A 413 -17.20 -27.04 15.04
C CYS A 413 -18.25 -27.63 14.09
N LYS A 414 -17.81 -28.11 12.94
CA LYS A 414 -18.58 -29.07 12.15
C LYS A 414 -18.72 -30.36 12.94
N ASN A 415 -19.92 -30.94 12.98
CA ASN A 415 -20.21 -32.14 13.75
C ASN A 415 -19.32 -33.32 13.28
N PRO A 416 -18.35 -33.78 14.10
CA PRO A 416 -17.47 -34.88 13.72
C PRO A 416 -18.20 -36.24 13.74
N ASN A 417 -19.35 -36.32 14.42
CA ASN A 417 -20.17 -37.53 14.52
C ASN A 417 -21.28 -37.59 13.45
N SER A 418 -21.27 -36.66 12.50
CA SER A 418 -22.21 -36.64 11.38
C SER A 418 -21.91 -37.78 10.39
N ALA A 419 -22.95 -38.46 9.91
CA ALA A 419 -22.84 -39.47 8.84
C ALA A 419 -22.44 -38.88 7.47
N VAL A 420 -22.40 -37.54 7.35
CA VAL A 420 -22.09 -36.81 6.11
C VAL A 420 -20.72 -36.16 6.20
N GLU A 421 -19.90 -36.29 5.14
CA GLU A 421 -18.51 -35.82 5.08
C GLU A 421 -18.34 -34.32 5.39
N GLY A 422 -17.41 -34.04 6.32
CA GLY A 422 -16.69 -32.78 6.56
C GLY A 422 -17.42 -31.45 6.30
N TRP A 423 -17.44 -31.02 5.04
CA TRP A 423 -17.97 -29.71 4.65
C TRP A 423 -19.51 -29.64 4.70
N ARG A 424 -20.21 -30.77 4.53
CA ARG A 424 -21.68 -30.88 4.59
C ARG A 424 -22.23 -31.09 5.99
N ALA A 425 -21.39 -31.48 6.95
CA ALA A 425 -21.80 -31.67 8.33
C ALA A 425 -22.44 -30.40 8.91
N GLU A 426 -23.38 -30.54 9.83
CA GLU A 426 -23.98 -29.39 10.52
C GLU A 426 -22.95 -28.73 11.46
N TRP A 427 -23.18 -27.46 11.80
CA TRP A 427 -22.40 -26.79 12.83
C TRP A 427 -23.01 -27.10 14.20
N VAL A 428 -22.15 -27.37 15.18
CA VAL A 428 -22.52 -27.68 16.56
C VAL A 428 -21.69 -26.86 17.53
N CYS A 429 -22.25 -26.58 18.71
CA CYS A 429 -21.50 -26.03 19.83
C CYS A 429 -20.70 -27.12 20.53
N VAL A 430 -19.57 -26.76 21.13
CA VAL A 430 -18.67 -27.73 21.76
C VAL A 430 -18.54 -27.43 23.25
N PHE A 431 -18.88 -28.43 24.06
CA PHE A 431 -18.50 -28.53 25.46
C PHE A 431 -17.22 -29.34 25.57
N LEU A 432 -16.17 -28.75 26.15
CA LEU A 432 -14.90 -29.44 26.38
C LEU A 432 -14.92 -30.15 27.73
N THR A 433 -14.86 -31.49 27.69
CA THR A 433 -14.96 -32.34 28.89
C THR A 433 -13.72 -32.26 29.78
N ASP A 434 -12.57 -31.91 29.22
CA ASP A 434 -11.25 -31.81 29.86
C ASP A 434 -10.79 -30.35 30.09
N SER A 435 -11.76 -29.41 30.10
CA SER A 435 -11.53 -27.98 30.32
C SER A 435 -12.26 -27.49 31.56
N LYS A 436 -11.80 -26.37 32.13
CA LYS A 436 -12.50 -25.71 33.25
C LYS A 436 -13.95 -25.44 32.85
N VAL A 437 -14.87 -25.95 33.65
CA VAL A 437 -16.30 -25.69 33.49
C VAL A 437 -16.62 -24.34 34.12
N HIS A 438 -17.31 -23.49 33.38
CA HIS A 438 -17.76 -22.18 33.81
C HIS A 438 -19.21 -22.26 34.28
N PRO A 439 -19.64 -21.38 35.21
CA PRO A 439 -21.05 -21.23 35.54
C PRO A 439 -21.86 -20.90 34.29
N SER A 440 -23.03 -21.52 34.14
CA SER A 440 -23.92 -21.23 33.02
C SER A 440 -24.41 -19.78 33.13
N PRO A 441 -24.23 -18.94 32.09
CA PRO A 441 -24.79 -17.60 32.03
C PRO A 441 -26.28 -17.60 31.60
N LEU A 442 -26.85 -18.77 31.30
CA LEU A 442 -28.26 -18.93 31.01
C LEU A 442 -28.98 -18.88 32.36
N GLU A 443 -29.72 -17.80 32.62
CA GLU A 443 -30.57 -17.70 33.81
C GLU A 443 -31.46 -18.93 33.89
N THR A 444 -31.48 -19.55 35.06
CA THR A 444 -32.35 -20.68 35.38
C THR A 444 -33.78 -20.16 35.26
N VAL A 445 -34.43 -20.42 34.12
CA VAL A 445 -35.88 -20.30 34.02
C VAL A 445 -36.41 -21.39 34.94
N ALA A 446 -36.81 -20.97 36.14
CA ALA A 446 -37.48 -21.81 37.12
C ALA A 446 -38.80 -22.35 36.56
#